data_AF-A0AAV9RKU7-F1
#
_entry.id   AF-A0AAV9RKU7-F1
#
_cell.length_a   1.000
_cell.length_b   1.000
_cell.length_c   1.000
_cell.angle_alpha   90.00
_cell.angle_beta   90.00
_cell.angle_gamma   90.00
#
_symmetry.space_group_name_H-M   'P 1'
#
loop_
_entity.id
_entity.type
_entity.pdbx_description
1 polymer ?
#
loop_
_entity_poly.entity_id
_entity_poly.type
_entity_poly.pdbx_seq_one_letter_code
_entity_poly.pdbx_strand_id
1 'polypeptide(L)'
;MGVRQLIFPTAWMNALPLLDSIQFHRAFSLGANVTVLSANTVNNRLIMTGSGIFTPFSATFHHAVKDDPEEGRLLVARVPVLDPMGVDDVAESTSSVPTESAYCHKKSCAASSSPGSSYATFTAFMMHDPFKFVLINETEGNLTVCDGTFCCHLQYKWIAHDERKELYALGAFAGLHTVNGRYALQVCAAVRCAGLEASSCGQEVDEAESKMDFLLEATFQTEYVYPSVLVNRMVLEQPEKLEKAAGGRVAMKHSKLSGGLITACLYGRMYHLDNERPAVE
;
A
#
# COMPACT_ATOMS: atom_id res chain seq x y z
N MET A 1 2.66 -22.40 16.85
CA MET A 1 3.37 -22.66 15.58
C MET A 1 2.33 -22.67 14.46
N GLY A 2 2.46 -21.78 13.48
CA GLY A 2 1.53 -21.66 12.34
C GLY A 2 2.21 -21.99 11.01
N VAL A 3 1.43 -22.11 9.94
CA VAL A 3 1.96 -22.30 8.58
C VAL A 3 2.79 -21.08 8.18
N ARG A 4 4.01 -21.31 7.67
CA ARG A 4 4.96 -20.24 7.25
C ARG A 4 5.31 -20.27 5.76
N GLN A 5 4.87 -21.28 5.04
CA GLN A 5 5.08 -21.42 3.60
C GLN A 5 3.77 -21.87 2.96
N LEU A 6 3.32 -21.13 1.95
CA LEU A 6 2.10 -21.39 1.22
C LEU A 6 2.45 -21.70 -0.24
N ILE A 7 1.85 -22.76 -0.77
CA ILE A 7 1.83 -23.04 -2.21
C ILE A 7 0.49 -22.52 -2.72
N PHE A 8 0.52 -21.62 -3.69
CA PHE A 8 -0.65 -20.89 -4.17
C PHE A 8 -0.78 -20.99 -5.70
N PRO A 9 -1.39 -22.07 -6.21
CA PRO A 9 -1.83 -22.14 -7.60
C PRO A 9 -2.99 -21.16 -7.82
N THR A 10 -2.94 -20.38 -8.89
CA THR A 10 -3.95 -19.35 -9.16
C THR A 10 -4.17 -19.10 -10.66
N ALA A 11 -5.33 -18.51 -10.97
CA ALA A 11 -5.68 -17.96 -12.27
C ALA A 11 -6.15 -16.52 -12.06
N TRP A 12 -5.23 -15.69 -11.58
CA TRP A 12 -5.48 -14.33 -11.14
C TRP A 12 -5.55 -13.39 -12.34
N MET A 13 -6.69 -12.71 -12.49
CA MET A 13 -6.87 -11.60 -13.42
C MET A 13 -6.37 -10.33 -12.75
N ASN A 14 -5.32 -9.72 -13.29
CA ASN A 14 -4.71 -8.54 -12.68
C ASN A 14 -5.66 -7.35 -12.76
N ALA A 15 -5.73 -6.58 -11.67
CA ALA A 15 -6.52 -5.36 -11.61
C ALA A 15 -5.73 -4.24 -10.93
N LEU A 16 -5.21 -3.33 -11.74
CA LEU A 16 -4.43 -2.18 -11.28
C LEU A 16 -5.37 -1.11 -10.68
N PRO A 17 -4.87 -0.28 -9.74
CA PRO A 17 -3.50 -0.26 -9.23
C PRO A 17 -3.27 -1.08 -7.95
N LEU A 18 -4.26 -1.82 -7.43
CA LEU A 18 -4.17 -2.40 -6.08
C LEU A 18 -4.02 -3.93 -6.04
N LEU A 19 -4.51 -4.63 -7.07
CA LEU A 19 -4.71 -6.07 -7.09
C LEU A 19 -4.04 -6.71 -8.32
N ASP A 20 -2.89 -6.21 -8.71
CA ASP A 20 -2.00 -6.99 -9.57
C ASP A 20 -1.46 -8.21 -8.80
N SER A 21 -1.34 -9.37 -9.48
CA SER A 21 -0.98 -10.63 -8.83
C SER A 21 0.36 -10.56 -8.10
N ILE A 22 1.45 -10.10 -8.77
CA ILE A 22 2.77 -10.05 -8.12
C ILE A 22 2.78 -9.02 -7.01
N GLN A 23 2.05 -7.91 -7.19
CA GLN A 23 1.91 -6.86 -6.19
C GLN A 23 1.23 -7.38 -4.93
N PHE A 24 0.02 -7.92 -5.04
CA PHE A 24 -0.78 -8.31 -3.89
C PHE A 24 -0.23 -9.57 -3.21
N HIS A 25 0.26 -10.55 -3.97
CA HIS A 25 0.83 -11.77 -3.39
C HIS A 25 2.14 -11.47 -2.63
N ARG A 26 2.97 -10.55 -3.14
CA ARG A 26 4.15 -10.07 -2.42
C ARG A 26 3.76 -9.28 -1.17
N ALA A 27 2.76 -8.41 -1.26
CA ALA A 27 2.26 -7.63 -0.14
C ALA A 27 1.73 -8.53 0.97
N PHE A 28 1.02 -9.61 0.62
CA PHE A 28 0.58 -10.63 1.56
C PHE A 28 1.75 -11.33 2.25
N SER A 29 2.76 -11.76 1.49
CA SER A 29 3.98 -12.36 2.04
C SER A 29 4.69 -11.45 3.05
N LEU A 30 4.84 -10.16 2.72
CA LEU A 30 5.45 -9.16 3.60
C LEU A 30 4.58 -8.88 4.84
N GLY A 31 3.29 -8.63 4.64
CA GLY A 31 2.36 -8.23 5.71
C GLY A 31 2.08 -9.34 6.72
N ALA A 32 1.95 -10.59 6.25
CA ALA A 32 1.68 -11.77 7.08
C ALA A 32 2.96 -12.51 7.55
N ASN A 33 4.13 -12.05 7.12
CA ASN A 33 5.42 -12.67 7.47
C ASN A 33 5.51 -14.17 7.11
N VAL A 34 5.10 -14.50 5.89
CA VAL A 34 5.09 -15.87 5.34
C VAL A 34 5.74 -15.92 3.96
N THR A 35 6.20 -17.10 3.56
CA THR A 35 6.60 -17.36 2.18
C THR A 35 5.38 -17.77 1.35
N VAL A 36 5.25 -17.22 0.14
CA VAL A 36 4.21 -17.57 -0.84
C VAL A 36 4.87 -17.99 -2.15
N LEU A 37 4.59 -19.22 -2.58
CA LEU A 37 4.94 -19.74 -3.90
C LEU A 37 3.72 -19.62 -4.80
N SER A 38 3.63 -18.52 -5.55
CA SER A 38 2.51 -18.17 -6.41
C SER A 38 2.75 -18.65 -7.84
N ALA A 39 1.94 -19.60 -8.30
CA ALA A 39 1.96 -20.09 -9.68
C ALA A 39 0.67 -19.66 -10.38
N ASN A 40 0.75 -18.58 -11.17
CA ASN A 40 -0.37 -18.03 -11.92
C ASN A 40 -0.43 -18.61 -13.34
N THR A 41 -1.62 -18.61 -13.92
CA THR A 41 -1.84 -18.93 -15.32
C THR A 41 -1.35 -17.79 -16.21
N VAL A 42 -0.87 -18.10 -17.40
CA VAL A 42 -0.60 -17.12 -18.46
C VAL A 42 -1.77 -17.15 -19.43
N ASN A 43 -2.49 -16.04 -19.55
CA ASN A 43 -3.58 -15.84 -20.50
C ASN A 43 -3.79 -14.34 -20.73
N ASN A 44 -3.25 -13.81 -21.82
CA ASN A 44 -3.26 -12.37 -22.09
C ASN A 44 -4.69 -11.83 -22.31
N ARG A 45 -5.61 -12.65 -22.85
CA ARG A 45 -7.01 -12.25 -23.08
C ARG A 45 -7.78 -12.00 -21.79
N LEU A 46 -7.35 -12.62 -20.69
CA LEU A 46 -7.97 -12.47 -19.37
C LEU A 46 -7.09 -11.67 -18.41
N ILE A 47 -6.04 -11.00 -18.92
CA ILE A 47 -5.11 -10.20 -18.12
C ILE A 47 -4.48 -11.06 -17.00
N MET A 48 -4.19 -12.34 -17.31
CA MET A 48 -3.57 -13.27 -16.39
C MET A 48 -2.09 -13.41 -16.73
N THR A 49 -1.26 -12.83 -15.87
CA THR A 49 0.19 -13.00 -15.86
C THR A 49 0.68 -12.64 -14.46
N GLY A 50 1.93 -12.94 -14.13
CA GLY A 50 2.49 -12.64 -12.83
C GLY A 50 2.55 -13.87 -11.92
N SER A 51 3.73 -14.49 -11.85
CA SER A 51 4.04 -15.58 -10.93
C SER A 51 5.26 -15.20 -10.10
N GLY A 52 5.41 -15.78 -8.91
CA GLY A 52 6.57 -15.46 -8.08
C GLY A 52 6.75 -16.32 -6.84
N ILE A 53 7.98 -16.27 -6.35
CA ILE A 53 8.45 -16.81 -5.09
C ILE A 53 8.67 -15.61 -4.18
N PHE A 54 7.78 -15.42 -3.22
CA PHE A 54 7.79 -14.27 -2.32
C PHE A 54 8.13 -14.74 -0.92
N THR A 55 9.18 -14.16 -0.34
CA THR A 55 9.50 -14.27 1.09
C THR A 55 9.26 -12.91 1.74
N PRO A 56 9.17 -12.79 3.08
CA PRO A 56 8.97 -11.49 3.71
C PRO A 56 9.98 -10.41 3.27
N PHE A 57 11.20 -10.80 2.93
CA PHE A 57 12.31 -9.89 2.62
C PHE A 57 12.88 -10.07 1.21
N SER A 58 12.25 -10.85 0.33
CA SER A 58 12.72 -11.00 -1.06
C SER A 58 11.60 -11.41 -2.01
N ALA A 59 11.78 -11.11 -3.30
CA ALA A 59 10.87 -11.53 -4.36
C ALA A 59 11.67 -12.02 -5.56
N THR A 60 11.32 -13.18 -6.09
CA THR A 60 11.75 -13.66 -7.41
C THR A 60 10.50 -13.89 -8.23
N PHE A 61 10.27 -13.09 -9.26
CA PHE A 61 9.01 -13.08 -9.98
C PHE A 61 9.20 -12.89 -11.48
N HIS A 62 8.15 -13.19 -12.22
CA HIS A 62 8.00 -12.82 -13.61
C HIS A 62 6.59 -12.31 -13.82
N HIS A 63 6.48 -11.20 -14.55
CA HIS A 63 5.24 -10.61 -14.99
C HIS A 63 5.47 -10.12 -16.42
N ALA A 64 4.54 -10.48 -17.31
CA ALA A 64 4.65 -10.12 -18.72
C ALA A 64 4.18 -8.68 -18.88
N VAL A 65 5.02 -7.85 -19.49
CA VAL A 65 4.64 -6.47 -19.84
C VAL A 65 4.07 -6.42 -21.25
N LYS A 66 3.54 -5.27 -21.64
CA LYS A 66 3.01 -5.05 -22.98
C LYS A 66 4.04 -5.45 -24.05
N ASP A 67 3.57 -6.13 -25.08
CA ASP A 67 4.35 -6.66 -26.20
C ASP A 67 5.25 -7.88 -25.88
N ASP A 68 5.27 -8.39 -24.64
CA ASP A 68 5.89 -9.68 -24.35
C ASP A 68 5.10 -10.84 -24.98
N PRO A 69 5.78 -11.91 -25.44
CA PRO A 69 5.11 -13.09 -25.95
C PRO A 69 4.37 -13.85 -24.83
N GLU A 70 3.23 -14.45 -25.16
CA GLU A 70 2.45 -15.27 -24.24
C GLU A 70 3.12 -16.63 -24.01
N GLU A 71 4.11 -16.66 -23.12
CA GLU A 71 4.94 -17.82 -22.86
C GLU A 71 4.96 -18.20 -21.37
N GLY A 72 5.01 -19.51 -21.10
CA GLY A 72 5.23 -20.01 -19.75
C GLY A 72 6.64 -19.70 -19.25
N ARG A 73 6.78 -19.45 -17.94
CA ARG A 73 8.08 -19.23 -17.29
C ARG A 73 8.26 -20.16 -16.09
N LEU A 74 9.48 -20.69 -15.96
CA LEU A 74 9.93 -21.42 -14.78
C LEU A 74 10.77 -20.49 -13.90
N LEU A 75 10.34 -20.30 -12.65
CA LEU A 75 11.08 -19.55 -11.64
C LEU A 75 11.71 -20.52 -10.65
N VAL A 76 13.01 -20.37 -10.40
CA VAL A 76 13.75 -21.19 -9.44
C VAL A 76 14.52 -20.26 -8.50
N ALA A 77 14.31 -20.44 -7.20
CA ALA A 77 15.04 -19.69 -6.18
C ALA A 77 15.30 -20.59 -4.96
N ARG A 78 16.37 -20.28 -4.22
CA ARG A 78 16.61 -20.87 -2.90
C ARG A 78 15.81 -20.08 -1.87
N VAL A 79 14.90 -20.76 -1.18
CA VAL A 79 14.00 -20.14 -0.20
C VAL A 79 14.45 -20.51 1.21
N PRO A 80 14.69 -19.53 2.10
CA PRO A 80 15.01 -19.81 3.49
C PRO A 80 13.80 -20.39 4.24
N VAL A 81 14.08 -21.26 5.20
CA VAL A 81 13.07 -21.68 6.19
C VAL A 81 12.94 -20.53 7.18
N LEU A 82 11.72 -19.99 7.32
CA LEU A 82 11.46 -18.93 8.28
C LEU A 82 11.46 -19.53 9.69
N ASP A 83 12.29 -18.99 10.58
CA ASP A 83 12.34 -19.42 11.97
C ASP A 83 10.98 -19.22 12.65
N PRO A 84 10.62 -20.07 13.64
CA PRO A 84 9.44 -19.82 14.47
C PRO A 84 9.50 -18.39 14.99
N MET A 85 8.39 -17.65 14.95
CA MET A 85 8.37 -16.30 15.54
C MET A 85 8.72 -16.45 17.03
N GLY A 86 9.96 -16.13 17.37
CA GLY A 86 10.43 -15.98 18.73
C GLY A 86 9.80 -14.73 19.33
N VAL A 87 9.60 -14.74 20.64
CA VAL A 87 8.96 -13.65 21.40
C VAL A 87 9.87 -12.40 21.47
N ASP A 88 11.00 -12.38 20.76
CA ASP A 88 12.12 -11.47 21.02
C ASP A 88 12.44 -10.45 19.91
N ASP A 89 11.61 -10.32 18.87
CA ASP A 89 11.76 -9.25 17.86
C ASP A 89 10.82 -8.05 18.11
N VAL A 90 10.47 -7.80 19.37
CA VAL A 90 10.22 -6.43 19.83
C VAL A 90 11.59 -5.89 20.20
N ALA A 91 12.30 -5.31 19.23
CA ALA A 91 13.46 -4.48 19.52
C ALA A 91 12.98 -3.24 20.31
N GLU A 92 12.87 -3.44 21.62
CA GLU A 92 12.60 -2.45 22.64
C GLU A 92 13.71 -1.41 22.56
N SER A 93 13.45 -0.34 21.82
CA SER A 93 14.31 0.84 21.82
C SER A 93 13.99 1.62 23.09
N THR A 94 14.42 1.09 24.24
CA THR A 94 14.41 1.80 25.51
C THR A 94 15.41 2.95 25.45
N SER A 95 14.94 4.12 25.01
CA SER A 95 15.62 5.39 25.29
C SER A 95 15.11 5.89 26.64
N SER A 96 15.85 5.57 27.70
CA SER A 96 15.70 6.18 29.01
C SER A 96 16.19 7.63 28.96
N VAL A 97 15.26 8.60 28.95
CA VAL A 97 15.57 10.01 29.18
C VAL A 97 15.30 10.34 30.65
N PRO A 98 16.17 11.11 31.34
CA PRO A 98 16.05 11.33 32.78
C PRO A 98 14.82 12.17 33.12
N THR A 99 14.14 11.76 34.18
CA THR A 99 13.04 12.47 34.82
C THR A 99 13.62 13.65 35.60
N GLU A 100 13.47 14.87 35.08
CA GLU A 100 13.50 16.08 35.92
C GLU A 100 12.10 16.69 35.96
N SER A 101 11.51 16.58 37.15
CA SER A 101 10.25 17.18 37.54
C SER A 101 10.41 18.68 37.74
N ALA A 102 9.73 19.49 36.93
CA ALA A 102 9.40 20.87 37.28
C ALA A 102 7.88 21.05 37.21
N TYR A 103 7.29 21.13 38.40
CA TYR A 103 5.89 21.49 38.63
C TYR A 103 5.56 22.87 38.03
N CYS A 104 4.46 22.96 37.28
CA CYS A 104 3.77 24.24 37.08
C CYS A 104 2.26 24.06 37.28
N HIS A 105 1.77 24.62 38.39
CA HIS A 105 0.36 24.86 38.64
C HIS A 105 -0.10 26.15 37.93
N LYS A 106 -1.39 26.12 37.53
CA LYS A 106 -2.29 27.23 37.14
C LYS A 106 -2.43 27.58 35.65
N LYS A 107 -3.64 27.23 35.20
CA LYS A 107 -4.63 28.00 34.43
C LYS A 107 -4.23 28.60 33.07
N SER A 108 -4.96 28.12 32.07
CA SER A 108 -5.31 28.75 30.80
C SER A 108 -4.21 28.78 29.74
N CYS A 109 -4.31 27.89 28.75
CA CYS A 109 -4.00 28.18 27.35
C CYS A 109 -4.89 27.29 26.46
N ALA A 110 -5.47 27.92 25.45
CA ALA A 110 -6.48 27.40 24.54
C ALA A 110 -6.02 26.14 23.80
N ALA A 111 -7.00 25.32 23.39
CA ALA A 111 -6.79 24.26 22.42
C ALA A 111 -6.10 24.83 21.18
N SER A 112 -4.82 24.49 21.02
CA SER A 112 -4.08 24.71 19.80
C SER A 112 -4.64 23.77 18.73
N SER A 113 -5.62 24.27 17.98
CA SER A 113 -5.99 23.75 16.67
C SER A 113 -4.72 23.65 15.82
N SER A 114 -4.35 22.43 15.44
CA SER A 114 -3.33 22.20 14.41
C SER A 114 -3.72 22.99 13.14
N PRO A 115 -2.76 23.59 12.41
CA PRO A 115 -3.06 24.32 11.20
C PRO A 115 -3.52 23.33 10.14
N GLY A 116 -4.84 23.25 9.94
CA GLY A 116 -5.44 22.48 8.86
C GLY A 116 -5.11 23.15 7.54
N SER A 117 -4.05 22.68 6.88
CA SER A 117 -3.92 22.87 5.43
C SER A 117 -5.07 22.10 4.79
N SER A 118 -6.19 22.79 4.54
CA SER A 118 -7.36 22.16 3.92
C SER A 118 -7.10 22.00 2.43
N TYR A 119 -6.36 20.95 2.06
CA TYR A 119 -6.20 20.60 0.66
C TYR A 119 -7.57 20.30 0.03
N ALA A 120 -7.77 20.73 -1.22
CA ALA A 120 -9.00 20.44 -1.94
C ALA A 120 -9.09 18.93 -2.21
N THR A 121 -10.09 18.27 -1.64
CA THR A 121 -10.33 16.84 -1.83
C THR A 121 -11.36 16.60 -2.93
N PHE A 122 -11.26 15.46 -3.59
CA PHE A 122 -12.21 15.01 -4.59
C PHE A 122 -12.52 13.52 -4.40
N THR A 123 -13.56 13.02 -5.06
CA THR A 123 -13.93 11.60 -5.04
C THR A 123 -13.76 11.03 -6.44
N ALA A 124 -13.06 9.91 -6.54
CA ALA A 124 -12.89 9.15 -7.78
C ALA A 124 -12.95 7.65 -7.46
N PHE A 125 -13.22 6.83 -8.47
CA PHE A 125 -13.38 5.39 -8.28
C PHE A 125 -12.06 4.67 -8.54
N MET A 126 -11.65 3.84 -7.59
CA MET A 126 -10.52 2.93 -7.72
C MET A 126 -11.02 1.53 -7.36
N MET A 127 -10.87 0.56 -8.27
CA MET A 127 -11.44 -0.77 -8.08
C MET A 127 -12.95 -0.77 -7.75
N HIS A 128 -13.72 0.10 -8.40
CA HIS A 128 -15.16 0.33 -8.15
C HIS A 128 -15.54 0.90 -6.78
N ASP A 129 -14.57 1.22 -5.92
CA ASP A 129 -14.82 1.83 -4.62
C ASP A 129 -14.61 3.36 -4.68
N PRO A 130 -15.45 4.16 -4.00
CA PRO A 130 -15.36 5.62 -4.02
C PRO A 130 -14.30 6.14 -3.06
N PHE A 131 -13.06 6.29 -3.54
CA PHE A 131 -11.95 6.81 -2.74
C PHE A 131 -12.03 8.33 -2.58
N LYS A 132 -11.63 8.83 -1.40
CA LYS A 132 -11.33 10.25 -1.18
C LYS A 132 -9.88 10.52 -1.54
N PHE A 133 -9.66 11.45 -2.46
CA PHE A 133 -8.33 11.79 -2.96
C PHE A 133 -7.96 13.25 -2.69
N VAL A 134 -6.65 13.49 -2.63
CA VAL A 134 -6.00 14.80 -2.70
C VAL A 134 -4.85 14.73 -3.70
N LEU A 135 -4.69 15.76 -4.53
CA LEU A 135 -3.62 15.80 -5.53
C LEU A 135 -2.24 16.05 -4.90
N ILE A 136 -1.22 15.46 -5.50
CA ILE A 136 0.19 15.60 -5.11
C ILE A 136 0.86 16.59 -6.07
N ASN A 137 0.68 17.89 -5.82
CA ASN A 137 1.07 18.95 -6.78
C ASN A 137 2.35 19.71 -6.40
N GLU A 138 2.73 19.71 -5.13
CA GLU A 138 3.89 20.47 -4.66
C GLU A 138 5.18 19.67 -4.90
N THR A 139 6.34 20.33 -4.91
CA THR A 139 7.64 19.66 -5.11
C THR A 139 7.99 18.70 -3.96
N GLU A 140 7.55 19.04 -2.76
CA GLU A 140 7.63 18.25 -1.54
C GLU A 140 6.50 18.71 -0.60
N GLY A 141 6.03 17.85 0.30
CA GLY A 141 4.95 18.24 1.20
C GLY A 141 4.47 17.14 2.12
N ASN A 142 3.54 17.53 3.00
CA ASN A 142 2.88 16.66 3.96
C ASN A 142 1.37 16.70 3.73
N LEU A 143 0.84 15.69 3.05
CA LEU A 143 -0.58 15.60 2.69
C LEU A 143 -1.33 14.74 3.69
N THR A 144 -2.61 15.06 3.87
CA THR A 144 -3.54 14.23 4.62
C THR A 144 -4.88 14.17 3.89
N VAL A 145 -5.44 12.97 3.78
CA VAL A 145 -6.79 12.75 3.27
C VAL A 145 -7.48 11.71 4.14
N CYS A 146 -8.76 11.90 4.42
CA CYS A 146 -9.53 11.01 5.28
C CYS A 146 -10.82 10.57 4.59
N ASP A 147 -11.22 9.33 4.85
CA ASP A 147 -12.55 8.81 4.58
C ASP A 147 -13.21 8.42 5.92
N GLY A 148 -14.18 9.23 6.34
CA GLY A 148 -14.71 9.17 7.70
C GLY A 148 -13.61 9.40 8.75
N THR A 149 -13.39 8.41 9.62
CA THR A 149 -12.36 8.44 10.68
C THR A 149 -11.01 7.87 10.24
N PHE A 150 -10.92 7.25 9.06
CA PHE A 150 -9.69 6.65 8.57
C PHE A 150 -8.91 7.70 7.76
N CYS A 151 -7.69 8.02 8.21
CA CYS A 151 -6.84 9.03 7.61
C CYS A 151 -5.53 8.45 7.09
N CYS A 152 -5.15 8.94 5.92
CA CYS A 152 -3.91 8.69 5.22
C CYS A 152 -3.01 9.90 5.28
N HIS A 153 -1.74 9.68 5.61
CA HIS A 153 -0.74 10.73 5.60
C HIS A 153 0.41 10.35 4.68
N LEU A 154 0.85 11.33 3.88
CA LEU A 154 1.97 11.17 2.96
C LEU A 154 2.94 12.32 3.18
N GLN A 155 4.16 12.00 3.57
CA GLN A 155 5.28 12.92 3.45
C GLN A 155 6.05 12.53 2.19
N TYR A 156 6.31 13.47 1.29
CA TYR A 156 6.93 13.14 0.01
C TYR A 156 7.85 14.24 -0.50
N LYS A 157 8.75 13.86 -1.39
CA LYS A 157 9.60 14.76 -2.18
C LYS A 157 9.81 14.18 -3.56
N TRP A 158 9.48 14.94 -4.60
CA TRP A 158 9.76 14.55 -5.98
C TRP A 158 11.26 14.56 -6.26
N ILE A 159 11.76 13.46 -6.81
CA ILE A 159 13.11 13.31 -7.35
C ILE A 159 13.11 13.59 -8.86
N ALA A 160 12.05 13.17 -9.54
CA ALA A 160 11.78 13.47 -10.94
C ALA A 160 10.27 13.53 -11.14
N HIS A 161 9.74 14.63 -11.66
CA HIS A 161 8.32 14.78 -11.92
C HIS A 161 8.09 15.80 -13.04
N ASP A 162 7.19 15.48 -13.97
CA ASP A 162 6.71 16.40 -15.00
C ASP A 162 5.18 16.49 -14.87
N GLU A 163 4.72 17.53 -14.18
CA GLU A 163 3.31 17.84 -13.92
C GLU A 163 2.47 18.01 -15.20
N ARG A 164 3.11 18.19 -16.35
CA ARG A 164 2.45 18.30 -17.66
C ARG A 164 2.19 16.95 -18.31
N LYS A 165 2.78 15.87 -17.79
CA LYS A 165 2.66 14.52 -18.32
C LYS A 165 1.98 13.55 -17.36
N GLU A 166 2.27 13.68 -16.06
CA GLU A 166 1.75 12.77 -15.06
C GLU A 166 1.12 13.53 -13.90
N LEU A 167 -0.01 13.01 -13.44
CA LEU A 167 -0.71 13.49 -12.26
C LEU A 167 -0.72 12.38 -11.20
N TYR A 168 -0.59 12.76 -9.94
CA TYR A 168 -0.61 11.83 -8.81
C TYR A 168 -1.56 12.28 -7.73
N ALA A 169 -2.11 11.32 -6.99
CA ALA A 169 -3.01 11.57 -5.88
C ALA A 169 -2.73 10.63 -4.71
N LEU A 170 -2.93 11.14 -3.50
CA LEU A 170 -3.06 10.34 -2.28
C LEU A 170 -4.53 10.04 -2.05
N GLY A 171 -4.87 8.76 -1.85
CA GLY A 171 -6.23 8.27 -1.63
C GLY A 171 -6.40 7.56 -0.29
N ALA A 172 -7.58 7.75 0.32
CA ALA A 172 -8.07 7.00 1.46
C ALA A 172 -9.44 6.38 1.14
N PHE A 173 -9.65 5.15 1.58
CA PHE A 173 -10.94 4.48 1.56
C PHE A 173 -11.13 3.64 2.82
N ALA A 174 -12.31 3.75 3.44
CA ALA A 174 -12.72 2.89 4.53
C ALA A 174 -14.18 2.46 4.32
N GLY A 175 -14.38 1.24 3.82
CA GLY A 175 -15.71 0.81 3.43
C GLY A 175 -15.79 -0.65 2.97
N LEU A 176 -16.98 -1.05 2.54
CA LEU A 176 -17.25 -2.39 2.05
C LEU A 176 -17.16 -2.44 0.53
N HIS A 177 -16.24 -3.23 0.01
CA HIS A 177 -16.21 -3.57 -1.41
C HIS A 177 -17.28 -4.62 -1.71
N THR A 178 -17.99 -4.49 -2.84
CA THR A 178 -19.10 -5.37 -3.21
C THR A 178 -19.07 -5.91 -4.63
N VAL A 179 -18.20 -5.40 -5.50
CA VAL A 179 -18.15 -5.81 -6.91
C VAL A 179 -17.27 -7.07 -7.03
N ASN A 180 -17.77 -8.16 -7.62
CA ASN A 180 -17.01 -9.42 -7.75
C ASN A 180 -16.50 -10.03 -6.42
N GLY A 181 -17.06 -9.59 -5.28
CA GLY A 181 -16.73 -10.09 -3.95
C GLY A 181 -17.26 -9.13 -2.88
N ARG A 182 -17.46 -9.63 -1.66
CA ARG A 182 -17.90 -8.82 -0.52
C ARG A 182 -16.84 -8.83 0.56
N TYR A 183 -16.18 -7.71 0.80
CA TYR A 183 -15.08 -7.64 1.76
C TYR A 183 -14.76 -6.21 2.22
N ALA A 184 -14.52 -6.02 3.52
CA ALA A 184 -14.40 -4.70 4.15
C ALA A 184 -12.95 -4.21 4.26
N LEU A 185 -12.69 -2.99 3.82
CA LEU A 185 -11.35 -2.47 3.56
C LEU A 185 -11.05 -1.18 4.32
N GLN A 186 -9.77 -1.02 4.64
CA GLN A 186 -9.14 0.28 4.89
C GLN A 186 -7.92 0.36 3.97
N VAL A 187 -7.88 1.31 3.05
CA VAL A 187 -6.80 1.39 2.04
C VAL A 187 -6.22 2.79 1.99
N CYS A 188 -4.90 2.84 2.08
CA CYS A 188 -4.12 4.06 1.93
C CYS A 188 -3.17 3.94 0.75
N ALA A 189 -3.31 4.79 -0.26
CA ALA A 189 -2.52 4.64 -1.49
C ALA A 189 -2.11 5.97 -2.12
N ALA A 190 -0.85 6.08 -2.52
CA ALA A 190 -0.39 7.05 -3.50
C ALA A 190 -0.41 6.38 -4.88
N VAL A 191 -1.05 7.01 -5.86
CA VAL A 191 -1.27 6.43 -7.19
C VAL A 191 -0.97 7.43 -8.31
N ARG A 192 -0.44 6.93 -9.42
CA ARG A 192 -0.44 7.64 -10.69
C ARG A 192 -1.85 7.64 -11.25
N CYS A 193 -2.33 8.80 -11.70
CA CYS A 193 -3.61 8.93 -12.39
C CYS A 193 -3.44 8.54 -13.87
N ALA A 194 -4.49 8.02 -14.52
CA ALA A 194 -4.38 7.57 -15.91
C ALA A 194 -4.19 8.72 -16.92
N GLY A 195 -4.64 9.92 -16.56
CA GLY A 195 -4.39 11.16 -17.31
C GLY A 195 -4.14 12.34 -16.37
N LEU A 196 -4.23 13.55 -16.93
CA LEU A 196 -4.03 14.81 -16.21
C LEU A 196 -5.30 15.33 -15.50
N GLU A 197 -6.34 14.51 -15.46
CA GLU A 197 -7.64 14.83 -14.89
C GLU A 197 -7.80 14.11 -13.55
N ALA A 198 -8.25 14.81 -12.52
CA ALA A 198 -8.42 14.23 -11.18
C ALA A 198 -9.35 13.00 -11.18
N SER A 199 -10.38 12.98 -12.03
CA SER A 199 -11.30 11.84 -12.17
C SER A 199 -10.64 10.56 -12.70
N SER A 200 -9.45 10.66 -13.30
CA SER A 200 -8.68 9.51 -13.80
C SER A 200 -7.83 8.83 -12.73
N CYS A 201 -7.73 9.41 -11.53
CA CYS A 201 -7.01 8.82 -10.41
C CYS A 201 -7.74 7.57 -9.90
N GLY A 202 -7.04 6.43 -9.86
CA GLY A 202 -7.62 5.13 -9.51
C GLY A 202 -7.95 4.24 -10.72
N GLN A 203 -7.85 4.76 -11.94
CA GLN A 203 -7.94 3.96 -13.16
C GLN A 203 -6.65 3.16 -13.41
N GLU A 204 -6.72 2.16 -14.29
CA GLU A 204 -5.60 1.27 -14.61
C GLU A 204 -4.46 2.03 -15.31
N VAL A 205 -3.23 1.82 -14.82
CA VAL A 205 -2.01 2.45 -15.31
C VAL A 205 -0.85 1.47 -15.21
N ASP A 206 -0.18 1.20 -16.33
CA ASP A 206 0.95 0.28 -16.44
C ASP A 206 2.31 0.97 -16.65
N GLU A 207 2.29 2.27 -16.99
CA GLU A 207 3.48 3.07 -17.25
C GLU A 207 3.58 4.28 -16.32
N ALA A 208 4.79 4.56 -15.84
CA ALA A 208 5.10 5.72 -15.01
C ALA A 208 6.54 6.20 -15.18
N GLU A 209 6.76 7.51 -15.13
CA GLU A 209 8.09 8.15 -15.22
C GLU A 209 8.50 8.83 -13.90
N SER A 210 7.55 9.40 -13.17
CA SER A 210 7.83 10.22 -11.99
C SER A 210 8.30 9.39 -10.79
N LYS A 211 9.29 9.90 -10.07
CA LYS A 211 9.91 9.28 -8.90
C LYS A 211 9.81 10.20 -7.70
N MET A 212 9.38 9.67 -6.57
CA MET A 212 9.38 10.38 -5.29
C MET A 212 10.04 9.54 -4.20
N ASP A 213 10.65 10.23 -3.23
CA ASP A 213 10.90 9.67 -1.91
C ASP A 213 9.65 9.89 -1.07
N PHE A 214 9.24 8.89 -0.28
CA PHE A 214 8.00 8.98 0.49
C PHE A 214 8.01 8.26 1.84
N LEU A 215 7.15 8.74 2.73
CA LEU A 215 6.67 8.07 3.93
C LEU A 215 5.13 8.06 3.86
N LEU A 216 4.55 6.89 3.65
CA LEU A 216 3.11 6.67 3.62
C LEU A 216 2.70 6.02 4.95
N GLU A 217 1.73 6.61 5.65
CA GLU A 217 1.29 6.12 6.95
C GLU A 217 -0.22 6.27 7.16
N ALA A 218 -0.78 5.34 7.93
CA ALA A 218 -2.17 5.40 8.38
C ALA A 218 -2.35 4.60 9.68
N THR A 219 -3.43 4.88 10.40
CA THR A 219 -3.81 4.11 11.60
C THR A 219 -4.98 3.19 11.25
N PHE A 220 -4.69 1.89 11.18
CA PHE A 220 -5.64 0.85 10.79
C PHE A 220 -6.36 0.30 12.02
N GLN A 221 -7.62 -0.08 11.83
CA GLN A 221 -8.43 -0.81 12.81
C GLN A 221 -8.24 -2.34 12.68
N THR A 222 -7.17 -2.77 12.02
CA THR A 222 -6.81 -4.16 11.76
C THR A 222 -5.30 -4.32 11.81
N GLU A 223 -4.83 -5.48 12.24
CA GLU A 223 -3.42 -5.87 12.17
C GLU A 223 -3.04 -6.41 10.77
N TYR A 224 -4.04 -6.74 9.95
CA TYR A 224 -3.89 -7.33 8.63
C TYR A 224 -3.72 -6.26 7.55
N VAL A 225 -2.51 -5.71 7.49
CA VAL A 225 -2.10 -4.69 6.51
C VAL A 225 -1.02 -5.24 5.59
N TYR A 226 -1.25 -5.11 4.29
CA TYR A 226 -0.41 -5.64 3.22
C TYR A 226 0.22 -4.48 2.43
N PRO A 227 1.49 -4.13 2.70
CA PRO A 227 2.18 -3.03 2.04
C PRO A 227 2.73 -3.46 0.66
N SER A 228 2.62 -2.57 -0.33
CA SER A 228 3.18 -2.79 -1.68
C SER A 228 3.73 -1.51 -2.29
N VAL A 229 4.82 -1.64 -3.06
CA VAL A 229 5.34 -0.58 -3.94
C VAL A 229 5.52 -1.19 -5.33
N LEU A 230 4.80 -0.64 -6.32
CA LEU A 230 4.85 -1.06 -7.71
C LEU A 230 5.33 0.10 -8.57
N VAL A 231 6.37 -0.15 -9.37
CA VAL A 231 6.94 0.83 -10.29
C VAL A 231 6.81 0.37 -11.74
N ASN A 232 7.14 1.29 -12.65
CA ASN A 232 7.09 1.11 -14.09
C ASN A 232 7.65 -0.24 -14.56
N ARG A 233 7.01 -0.82 -15.59
CA ARG A 233 7.28 -2.18 -16.10
C ARG A 233 7.02 -3.29 -15.08
N MET A 234 6.01 -3.10 -14.22
CA MET A 234 5.55 -4.10 -13.25
C MET A 234 6.66 -4.63 -12.35
N VAL A 235 7.55 -3.73 -11.89
CA VAL A 235 8.63 -4.09 -10.99
C VAL A 235 8.20 -3.83 -9.55
N LEU A 236 8.35 -4.86 -8.70
CA LEU A 236 8.11 -4.75 -7.26
C LEU A 236 9.33 -4.15 -6.58
N GLU A 237 9.09 -3.17 -5.70
CA GLU A 237 10.12 -2.64 -4.81
C GLU A 237 9.84 -3.01 -3.36
N GLN A 238 10.92 -3.28 -2.63
CA GLN A 238 10.84 -3.54 -1.21
C GLN A 238 10.98 -2.22 -0.45
N PRO A 239 10.04 -1.88 0.45
CA PRO A 239 10.17 -0.66 1.25
C PRO A 239 11.45 -0.70 2.08
N GLU A 240 12.12 0.45 2.21
CA GLU A 240 13.35 0.56 3.01
C GLU A 240 13.05 0.33 4.49
N LYS A 241 11.88 0.81 4.94
CA LYS A 241 11.41 0.63 6.31
C LYS A 241 9.91 0.39 6.31
N LEU A 242 9.49 -0.61 7.08
CA LEU A 242 8.10 -0.87 7.40
C LEU A 242 7.97 -0.95 8.92
N GLU A 243 7.24 -0.02 9.50
CA GLU A 243 6.98 0.03 10.94
C GLU A 243 5.52 -0.30 11.21
N LYS A 244 5.29 -1.18 12.19
CA LYS A 244 3.98 -1.45 12.78
C LYS A 244 4.06 -1.12 14.26
N ALA A 245 3.25 -0.19 14.73
CA ALA A 245 3.23 0.24 16.13
C ALA A 245 1.97 -0.24 16.85
N ALA A 246 2.05 -0.34 18.19
CA ALA A 246 0.89 -0.58 19.03
C ALA A 246 -0.18 0.49 18.77
N GLY A 247 -1.43 0.06 18.60
CA GLY A 247 -2.55 0.94 18.22
C GLY A 247 -2.85 1.01 16.71
N GLY A 248 -2.24 0.15 15.89
CA GLY A 248 -2.63 -0.03 14.48
C GLY A 248 -1.98 0.93 13.50
N ARG A 249 -1.08 1.80 13.95
CA ARG A 249 -0.28 2.66 13.07
C ARG A 249 0.67 1.81 12.24
N VAL A 250 0.59 1.94 10.91
CA VAL A 250 1.50 1.34 9.95
C VAL A 250 2.14 2.44 9.12
N ALA A 251 3.46 2.42 9.00
CA ALA A 251 4.23 3.40 8.25
C ALA A 251 5.22 2.71 7.31
N MET A 252 5.17 3.08 6.03
CA MET A 252 6.02 2.57 4.97
C MET A 252 6.86 3.69 4.39
N LYS A 253 8.18 3.60 4.59
CA LYS A 253 9.15 4.53 4.03
C LYS A 253 9.90 3.87 2.88
N HIS A 254 10.06 4.60 1.79
CA HIS A 254 10.88 4.18 0.69
C HIS A 254 11.46 5.38 -0.07
N SER A 255 12.67 5.22 -0.59
CA SER A 255 13.42 6.23 -1.30
C SER A 255 14.18 5.59 -2.45
N LYS A 256 14.64 6.41 -3.41
CA LYS A 256 15.47 5.95 -4.56
C LYS A 256 14.79 4.88 -5.43
N LEU A 257 13.53 5.11 -5.80
CA LEU A 257 12.80 4.24 -6.72
C LEU A 257 13.59 3.93 -8.00
N SER A 258 13.66 2.65 -8.35
CA SER A 258 14.31 2.16 -9.57
C SER A 258 13.56 2.58 -10.83
N GLY A 259 12.22 2.63 -10.78
CA GLY A 259 11.32 3.07 -11.85
C GLY A 259 10.39 4.21 -11.44
N GLY A 260 9.56 4.71 -12.37
CA GLY A 260 8.50 5.66 -12.02
C GLY A 260 7.41 4.98 -11.18
N LEU A 261 6.86 5.67 -10.19
CA LEU A 261 5.90 5.09 -9.25
C LEU A 261 4.55 4.84 -9.94
N ILE A 262 4.07 3.61 -9.99
CA ILE A 262 2.68 3.32 -10.37
C ILE A 262 1.81 3.47 -9.13
N THR A 263 2.19 2.79 -8.04
CA THR A 263 1.52 2.92 -6.75
C THR A 263 2.40 2.57 -5.56
N ALA A 264 2.15 3.24 -4.44
CA ALA A 264 2.53 2.79 -3.12
C ALA A 264 1.26 2.63 -2.29
N CYS A 265 1.06 1.48 -1.67
CA CYS A 265 -0.20 1.13 -1.02
C CYS A 265 0.01 0.43 0.34
N LEU A 266 -0.84 0.75 1.30
CA LEU A 266 -1.09 0.00 2.52
C LEU A 266 -2.52 -0.55 2.46
N TYR A 267 -2.66 -1.84 2.16
CA TYR A 267 -3.95 -2.49 1.96
C TYR A 267 -4.40 -3.24 3.21
N GLY A 268 -5.38 -2.68 3.94
CA GLY A 268 -5.92 -3.24 5.18
C GLY A 268 -7.19 -4.05 4.97
N ARG A 269 -7.24 -5.27 5.53
CA ARG A 269 -8.42 -6.14 5.53
C ARG A 269 -9.12 -6.14 6.89
N MET A 270 -10.39 -5.74 6.90
CA MET A 270 -11.27 -5.75 8.07
C MET A 270 -12.14 -7.02 8.07
N TYR A 271 -11.52 -8.20 8.17
CA TYR A 271 -12.22 -9.49 7.99
C TYR A 271 -13.48 -9.66 8.85
N HIS A 272 -13.51 -9.09 10.06
CA HIS A 272 -14.65 -9.16 10.96
C HIS A 272 -15.89 -8.42 10.45
N LEU A 273 -15.72 -7.47 9.52
CA LEU A 273 -16.81 -6.65 8.96
C LEU A 273 -17.36 -7.17 7.62
N ASP A 274 -16.77 -8.22 7.02
CA ASP A 274 -17.18 -8.72 5.69
C ASP A 274 -18.68 -9.12 5.66
N ASN A 275 -19.15 -9.69 6.77
CA ASN A 275 -20.51 -10.21 6.93
C ASN A 275 -21.41 -9.31 7.78
N GLU A 276 -20.91 -8.18 8.29
CA GLU A 276 -21.77 -7.25 9.01
C GLU A 276 -22.75 -6.62 8.01
N ARG A 277 -24.04 -6.66 8.38
CA ARG A 277 -25.06 -5.92 7.66
C ARG A 277 -24.95 -4.46 8.08
N PRO A 278 -25.01 -3.50 7.16
CA PRO A 278 -25.08 -2.10 7.56
C PRO A 278 -26.25 -1.93 8.54
N ALA A 279 -26.00 -1.27 9.67
CA ALA A 279 -27.08 -0.88 10.58
C ALA A 279 -28.09 -0.08 9.76
N VAL A 280 -29.33 -0.57 9.70
CA VAL A 280 -30.43 0.17 9.09
C VAL A 280 -30.78 1.27 10.08
N GLU A 281 -30.36 2.50 9.80
CA GLU A 281 -30.97 3.71 10.37
C GLU A 281 -32.24 4.08 9.61
#